data_AF-A0A970UGS9-F1
#
_entry.id   AF-A0A970UGS9-F1
#
_cell.length_a   1.000
_cell.length_b   1.000
_cell.length_c   1.000
_cell.angle_alpha   90.00
_cell.angle_beta   90.00
_cell.angle_gamma   90.00
#
_symmetry.space_group_name_H-M   'P 1'
#
loop_
_entity.id
_entity.type
_entity.pdbx_description
1 polymer ?
#
loop_
_entity_poly.entity_id
_entity_poly.type
_entity_poly.pdbx_seq_one_letter_code
_entity_poly.pdbx_strand_id
1 'polypeptide(L)'
;MKNRQAEEAVMKNCPQVGVMSTALLLMGLLFFFPVRGEALAGLEVSQSPLFHAVSLPDIPLVSEERQKQLFLEMRERFFSPWMQTEPRKAAEILEWVFDRYGKGRICGENLQPRTSSWVEEQRKASRIGAVGEVNRFAVSVRQSSLRLMPTDEPVFFSPDLPGEGFPFDYLQNSLVHPGEPLFVSHLSEDGLRAWCDTSYASGWMHLHDLALADAKTAEYWMELPLAAVVSENTVFRWGEMSLFRAKAGTLLPLVSRGITENRVLIPFR
;
A
#
# COMPACT_ATOMS: atom_id res chain seq x y z
N MET A 1 39.36 -55.32 -23.36
CA MET A 1 38.18 -55.52 -22.50
C MET A 1 38.59 -55.20 -21.07
N LYS A 2 38.55 -53.90 -20.74
CA LYS A 2 39.05 -53.35 -19.47
C LYS A 2 37.85 -52.96 -18.60
N ASN A 3 37.97 -53.28 -17.31
CA ASN A 3 37.28 -52.69 -16.17
C ASN A 3 35.82 -53.08 -15.92
N ARG A 4 35.58 -54.37 -15.69
CA ARG A 4 34.47 -54.88 -14.86
C ARG A 4 34.86 -55.06 -13.37
N GLN A 5 35.90 -54.34 -12.91
CA GLN A 5 36.49 -54.47 -11.56
C GLN A 5 36.63 -53.11 -10.82
N ALA A 6 35.87 -52.08 -11.20
CA ALA A 6 35.91 -50.77 -10.54
C ALA A 6 34.62 -50.37 -9.79
N GLU A 7 33.57 -51.19 -9.80
CA GLU A 7 32.29 -50.87 -9.13
C GLU A 7 32.04 -51.66 -7.84
N GLU A 8 32.92 -52.61 -7.47
CA GLU A 8 32.78 -53.43 -6.24
C GLU A 8 33.63 -52.98 -5.05
N ALA A 9 34.30 -51.84 -5.12
CA ALA A 9 35.29 -51.44 -4.10
C ALA A 9 35.15 -50.01 -3.56
N VAL A 10 33.93 -49.49 -3.37
CA VAL A 10 33.68 -48.38 -2.40
C VAL A 10 32.37 -48.61 -1.59
N MET A 11 31.91 -49.86 -1.52
CA MET A 11 30.82 -50.33 -0.65
C MET A 11 31.36 -50.90 0.68
N LYS A 12 32.31 -50.22 1.31
CA LYS A 12 32.83 -50.58 2.64
C LYS A 12 33.14 -49.32 3.44
N ASN A 13 32.12 -48.80 4.12
CA ASN A 13 32.15 -48.32 5.52
C ASN A 13 30.86 -47.55 5.80
N CYS A 14 29.77 -48.30 5.92
CA CYS A 14 28.56 -47.86 6.59
C CYS A 14 28.49 -48.65 7.92
N PRO A 15 28.58 -48.00 9.10
CA PRO A 15 28.18 -48.64 10.33
C PRO A 15 26.65 -48.72 10.36
N GLN A 16 26.14 -49.95 10.30
CA GLN A 16 24.76 -50.25 10.70
C GLN A 16 24.63 -50.06 12.20
N VAL A 17 23.63 -49.29 12.65
CA VAL A 17 23.03 -49.50 13.98
C VAL A 17 21.52 -49.30 13.88
N GLY A 18 20.80 -50.41 14.06
CA GLY A 18 19.62 -50.51 14.90
C GLY A 18 18.36 -49.77 14.46
N VAL A 19 17.41 -50.52 13.90
CA VAL A 19 15.98 -50.18 14.00
C VAL A 19 15.60 -50.20 15.48
N MET A 20 15.45 -49.02 16.09
CA MET A 20 14.69 -48.85 17.33
C MET A 20 13.55 -47.89 17.07
N SER A 21 12.35 -48.43 17.21
CA SER A 21 11.10 -47.70 17.33
C SER A 21 11.19 -46.73 18.51
N THR A 22 11.26 -45.43 18.24
CA THR A 22 10.98 -44.38 19.21
C THR A 22 10.14 -43.30 18.55
N ALA A 23 8.86 -43.25 18.94
CA ALA A 23 7.99 -42.13 18.66
C ALA A 23 8.63 -40.84 19.20
N LEU A 24 9.12 -39.98 18.30
CA LEU A 24 9.61 -38.66 18.67
C LEU A 24 8.47 -37.66 18.47
N LEU A 25 7.92 -37.18 19.58
CA LEU A 25 7.06 -36.00 19.62
C LEU A 25 7.78 -34.84 18.89
N LEU A 26 7.22 -34.39 17.78
CA LEU A 26 7.53 -33.09 17.17
C LEU A 26 6.90 -32.00 18.06
N MET A 27 7.51 -31.76 19.22
CA MET A 27 7.18 -30.63 20.06
C MET A 27 7.86 -29.41 19.43
N GLY A 28 7.03 -28.55 18.81
CA GLY A 28 7.49 -27.30 18.22
C GLY A 28 8.27 -26.47 19.23
N LEU A 29 9.58 -26.36 19.02
CA LEU A 29 10.38 -25.30 19.63
C LEU A 29 9.98 -23.99 18.94
N LEU A 30 8.94 -23.36 19.49
CA LEU A 30 8.79 -21.92 19.42
C LEU A 30 10.05 -21.33 20.06
N PHE A 31 11.03 -20.98 19.23
CA PHE A 31 12.10 -20.09 19.64
C PHE A 31 11.46 -18.74 19.95
N PHE A 32 11.00 -18.58 21.19
CA PHE A 32 10.80 -17.27 21.78
C PHE A 32 12.18 -16.64 21.85
N PHE A 33 12.54 -15.86 20.81
CA PHE A 33 13.58 -14.87 20.98
C PHE A 33 13.11 -13.96 22.12
N PRO A 34 13.79 -13.93 23.28
CA PRO A 34 13.44 -12.96 24.30
C PRO A 34 13.64 -11.58 23.66
N VAL A 35 12.56 -10.80 23.59
CA VAL A 35 12.64 -9.38 23.24
C VAL A 35 13.64 -8.79 24.22
N ARG A 36 14.81 -8.37 23.72
CA ARG A 36 15.83 -7.72 24.56
C ARG A 36 15.18 -6.52 25.24
N GLY A 37 15.39 -6.36 26.55
CA GLY A 37 14.81 -5.27 27.34
C GLY A 37 15.10 -3.86 26.80
N GLU A 38 16.14 -3.71 25.98
CA GLU A 38 16.48 -2.50 25.24
C GLU A 38 15.37 -2.07 24.26
N ALA A 39 14.56 -2.99 23.73
CA ALA A 39 13.42 -2.70 22.85
C ALA A 39 12.21 -2.08 23.59
N LEU A 40 12.23 -2.06 24.94
CA LEU A 40 11.15 -1.54 25.78
C LEU A 40 11.48 -0.18 26.40
N ALA A 41 12.68 0.37 26.16
CA ALA A 41 13.12 1.64 26.74
C ALA A 41 12.19 2.84 26.38
N GLY A 42 11.35 2.71 25.35
CA GLY A 42 10.35 3.71 24.97
C GLY A 42 9.00 3.62 25.71
N LEU A 43 8.80 2.64 26.60
CA LEU A 43 7.53 2.41 27.31
C LEU A 43 7.50 3.01 28.72
N GLU A 44 8.52 3.79 29.11
CA GLU A 44 8.58 4.43 30.44
C GLU A 44 7.50 5.52 30.64
N VAL A 45 6.85 5.96 29.56
CA VAL A 45 5.74 6.92 29.58
C VAL A 45 4.42 6.25 29.21
N SER A 46 3.32 6.81 29.74
CA SER A 46 1.97 6.35 29.42
C SER A 46 1.71 6.36 27.91
N GLN A 47 1.27 5.23 27.37
CA GLN A 47 0.90 5.05 25.96
C GLN A 47 -0.56 5.48 25.69
N SER A 48 -1.17 6.22 26.62
CA SER A 48 -2.47 6.85 26.43
C SER A 48 -2.27 8.31 26.05
N PRO A 49 -2.67 8.76 24.84
CA PRO A 49 -2.60 10.17 24.47
C PRO A 49 -3.31 11.09 25.45
N LEU A 50 -4.41 10.61 26.06
CA LEU A 50 -5.17 11.36 27.07
C LEU A 50 -4.36 11.65 28.34
N PHE A 51 -3.37 10.82 28.68
CA PHE A 51 -2.48 11.10 29.81
C PHE A 51 -1.72 12.42 29.61
N HIS A 52 -1.31 12.71 28.37
CA HIS A 52 -0.56 13.92 28.02
C HIS A 52 -1.48 15.12 27.75
N ALA A 53 -2.77 14.88 27.55
CA ALA A 53 -3.79 15.90 27.32
C ALA A 53 -4.63 16.23 28.56
N VAL A 54 -4.46 15.51 29.68
CA VAL A 54 -5.33 15.64 30.87
C VAL A 54 -5.32 17.04 31.49
N SER A 55 -4.20 17.77 31.33
CA SER A 55 -4.02 19.14 31.81
C SER A 55 -4.37 20.19 30.76
N LEU A 56 -4.73 19.78 29.54
CA LEU A 56 -5.23 20.69 28.52
C LEU A 56 -6.73 20.88 28.73
N PRO A 57 -7.22 22.09 29.04
CA PRO A 57 -8.66 22.37 29.01
C PRO A 57 -9.19 22.14 27.60
N ASP A 58 -10.51 21.94 27.44
CA ASP A 58 -11.22 21.80 26.15
C ASP A 58 -11.21 23.11 25.32
N ILE A 59 -10.02 23.68 25.12
CA ILE A 59 -9.75 24.90 24.39
C ILE A 59 -9.22 24.51 23.02
N PRO A 60 -9.77 25.06 21.93
CA PRO A 60 -9.23 24.87 20.59
C PRO A 60 -7.74 25.20 20.53
N LEU A 61 -6.94 24.31 19.92
CA LEU A 61 -5.49 24.51 19.75
C LEU A 61 -5.15 25.68 18.80
N VAL A 62 -6.10 26.09 17.97
CA VAL A 62 -6.00 27.20 17.01
C VAL A 62 -7.30 28.01 17.03
N SER A 63 -7.26 29.26 16.57
CA SER A 63 -8.47 30.08 16.44
C SER A 63 -9.43 29.52 15.38
N GLU A 64 -10.70 29.88 15.47
CA GLU A 64 -11.74 29.47 14.51
C GLU A 64 -11.39 29.93 13.08
N GLU A 65 -10.86 31.14 12.93
CA GLU A 65 -10.43 31.67 11.63
C GLU A 65 -9.30 30.84 11.04
N ARG A 66 -8.30 30.47 11.86
CA ARG A 66 -7.18 29.65 11.39
C ARG A 66 -7.65 28.23 11.05
N GLN A 67 -8.54 27.65 11.84
CA GLN A 67 -9.14 26.35 11.54
C GLN A 67 -9.88 26.36 10.20
N LYS A 68 -10.66 27.42 9.93
CA LYS A 68 -11.36 27.59 8.65
C LYS A 68 -10.40 27.70 7.47
N GLN A 69 -9.31 28.45 7.62
CA GLN A 69 -8.27 28.54 6.58
C GLN A 69 -7.63 27.18 6.29
N LEU A 70 -7.20 26.47 7.34
CA LEU A 70 -6.59 25.14 7.20
C LEU A 70 -7.55 24.14 6.55
N PHE A 71 -8.85 24.23 6.85
CA PHE A 71 -9.86 23.39 6.21
C PHE A 71 -9.99 23.69 4.71
N LEU A 72 -9.98 24.96 4.30
CA LEU A 72 -10.02 25.33 2.88
C LEU A 72 -8.76 24.88 2.14
N GLU A 73 -7.57 25.08 2.74
CA GLU A 73 -6.29 24.61 2.18
C GLU A 73 -6.29 23.08 2.02
N MET A 74 -6.79 22.34 3.02
CA MET A 74 -6.90 20.88 2.97
C MET A 74 -7.86 20.44 1.86
N ARG A 75 -9.03 21.07 1.74
CA ARG A 75 -10.01 20.75 0.70
C ARG A 75 -9.45 20.96 -0.70
N GLU A 76 -8.81 22.10 -0.94
CA GLU A 76 -8.19 22.42 -2.22
C GLU A 76 -7.14 21.36 -2.60
N ARG A 77 -6.28 20.97 -1.66
CA ARG A 77 -5.29 19.91 -1.89
C ARG A 77 -5.94 18.56 -2.13
N PHE A 78 -6.92 18.17 -1.33
CA PHE A 78 -7.61 16.89 -1.44
C PHE A 78 -8.25 16.69 -2.83
N PHE A 79 -8.91 17.72 -3.36
CA PHE A 79 -9.52 17.68 -4.68
C PHE A 79 -8.59 18.08 -5.84
N SER A 80 -7.32 18.41 -5.56
CA SER A 80 -6.36 18.79 -6.60
C SER A 80 -6.21 17.81 -7.77
N PRO A 81 -6.37 16.48 -7.63
CA PRO A 81 -6.36 15.58 -8.77
C PRO A 81 -7.45 15.86 -9.81
N TRP A 82 -8.61 16.36 -9.39
CA TRP A 82 -9.73 16.73 -10.27
C TRP A 82 -9.61 18.13 -10.86
N MET A 83 -8.53 18.85 -10.58
CA MET A 83 -8.19 20.13 -11.21
C MET A 83 -7.08 19.96 -12.26
N GLN A 84 -6.58 18.74 -12.46
CA GLN A 84 -5.47 18.48 -13.37
C GLN A 84 -5.94 18.34 -14.81
N THR A 85 -5.10 18.81 -15.73
CA THR A 85 -5.25 18.57 -17.18
C THR A 85 -4.22 17.56 -17.71
N GLU A 86 -3.15 17.33 -16.94
CA GLU A 86 -2.03 16.46 -17.27
C GLU A 86 -1.48 15.79 -16.00
N PRO A 87 -0.78 14.65 -16.12
CA PRO A 87 -0.26 13.92 -14.96
C PRO A 87 0.96 14.60 -14.33
N ARG A 88 1.16 14.39 -13.02
CA ARG A 88 2.30 14.99 -12.27
C ARG A 88 3.61 14.31 -12.58
N LYS A 89 4.28 14.73 -13.66
CA LYS A 89 5.64 14.27 -14.02
C LYS A 89 5.77 12.74 -14.09
N ALA A 90 4.71 12.04 -14.48
CA ALA A 90 4.65 10.58 -14.41
C ALA A 90 5.82 9.89 -15.15
N ALA A 91 6.18 10.40 -16.33
CA ALA A 91 7.31 9.85 -17.10
C ALA A 91 8.66 10.00 -16.36
N GLU A 92 8.94 11.18 -15.78
CA GLU A 92 10.17 11.43 -15.00
C GLU A 92 10.23 10.49 -13.79
N ILE A 93 9.11 10.34 -13.07
CA ILE A 93 9.01 9.47 -11.90
C ILE A 93 9.24 8.01 -12.28
N LEU A 94 8.58 7.52 -13.34
CA LEU A 94 8.72 6.14 -13.80
C LEU A 94 10.16 5.84 -14.24
N GLU A 95 10.80 6.75 -14.98
CA GLU A 95 12.20 6.58 -15.35
C GLU A 95 13.12 6.52 -14.12
N TRP A 96 12.89 7.38 -13.12
CA TRP A 96 13.62 7.32 -11.86
C TRP A 96 13.38 6.00 -11.10
N VAL A 97 12.14 5.51 -11.06
CA VAL A 97 11.81 4.22 -10.42
C VAL A 97 12.61 3.08 -11.04
N PHE A 98 12.66 3.00 -12.37
CA PHE A 98 13.43 1.94 -13.04
C PHE A 98 14.94 2.15 -12.95
N ASP A 99 15.43 3.37 -12.85
CA ASP A 99 16.84 3.63 -12.54
C ASP A 99 17.21 3.15 -11.13
N ARG A 100 16.35 3.44 -10.15
CA ARG A 100 16.60 3.16 -8.74
C ARG A 100 16.37 1.70 -8.35
N TYR A 101 15.27 1.12 -8.82
CA TYR A 101 14.78 -0.20 -8.43
C TYR A 101 14.79 -1.22 -9.58
N GLY A 102 15.19 -0.82 -10.79
CA GLY A 102 15.41 -1.74 -11.91
C GLY A 102 16.86 -2.20 -12.06
N LYS A 103 17.76 -1.75 -11.18
CA LYS A 103 19.19 -2.07 -11.22
C LYS A 103 19.65 -2.71 -9.92
N GLY A 104 20.63 -3.62 -10.01
CA GLY A 104 21.36 -4.12 -8.85
C GLY A 104 20.77 -5.34 -8.15
N ARG A 105 21.07 -5.47 -6.84
CA ARG A 105 20.76 -6.64 -5.99
C ARG A 105 19.38 -6.50 -5.33
N ILE A 106 18.34 -6.36 -6.16
CA ILE A 106 16.95 -6.40 -5.69
C ILE A 106 16.48 -7.84 -5.54
N CYS A 107 15.70 -8.10 -4.49
CA CYS A 107 15.16 -9.41 -4.15
C CYS A 107 13.63 -9.40 -4.24
N GLY A 108 13.05 -10.54 -4.63
CA GLY A 108 11.60 -10.76 -4.62
C GLY A 108 11.08 -11.30 -3.29
N GLU A 109 9.80 -11.71 -3.28
CA GLU A 109 9.12 -12.28 -2.12
C GLU A 109 9.76 -13.56 -1.58
N ASN A 110 10.46 -14.30 -2.43
CA ASN A 110 11.23 -15.50 -2.06
C ASN A 110 12.65 -15.19 -1.55
N LEU A 111 12.96 -13.90 -1.36
CA LEU A 111 14.28 -13.38 -0.95
C LEU A 111 15.41 -13.69 -1.94
N GLN A 112 15.09 -14.16 -3.14
CA GLN A 112 16.06 -14.39 -4.21
C GLN A 112 16.19 -13.16 -5.11
N PRO A 113 17.38 -12.94 -5.71
CA PRO A 113 17.57 -11.85 -6.65
C PRO A 113 16.58 -11.90 -7.82
N ARG A 114 16.00 -10.75 -8.17
CA ARG A 114 15.20 -10.60 -9.39
C ARG A 114 16.10 -10.68 -10.62
N THR A 115 15.59 -11.28 -11.69
CA THR A 115 16.26 -11.30 -12.98
C THR A 115 16.10 -9.96 -13.69
N SER A 116 17.01 -9.67 -14.62
CA SER A 116 16.85 -8.52 -15.53
C SER A 116 15.60 -8.63 -16.40
N SER A 117 15.19 -9.86 -16.77
CA SER A 117 13.96 -10.08 -17.54
C SER A 117 12.72 -9.63 -16.79
N TRP A 118 12.64 -9.89 -15.48
CA TRP A 118 11.52 -9.45 -14.65
C TRP A 118 11.42 -7.91 -14.63
N VAL A 119 12.55 -7.21 -14.51
CA VAL A 119 12.58 -5.74 -14.54
C VAL A 119 12.11 -5.21 -15.90
N GLU A 120 12.58 -5.82 -16.99
CA GLU A 120 12.17 -5.43 -18.35
C GLU A 120 10.67 -5.67 -18.57
N GLU A 121 10.12 -6.77 -18.04
CA GLU A 121 8.68 -7.03 -18.06
C GLU A 121 7.91 -5.93 -17.32
N GLN A 122 8.36 -5.50 -16.13
CA GLN A 122 7.71 -4.40 -15.41
C GLN A 122 7.82 -3.06 -16.15
N ARG A 123 8.97 -2.79 -16.80
CA ARG A 123 9.17 -1.58 -17.62
C ARG A 123 8.26 -1.57 -18.83
N LYS A 124 8.15 -2.70 -19.54
CA LYS A 124 7.24 -2.88 -20.67
C LYS A 124 5.79 -2.72 -20.23
N ALA A 125 5.39 -3.38 -19.14
CA ALA A 125 4.06 -3.29 -18.56
C ALA A 125 3.69 -1.85 -18.17
N SER A 126 4.67 -1.02 -17.83
CA SER A 126 4.44 0.38 -17.42
C SER A 126 4.04 1.31 -18.56
N ARG A 127 4.27 0.93 -19.84
CA ARG A 127 3.94 1.76 -21.01
C ARG A 127 4.29 3.26 -20.83
N ILE A 128 5.53 3.58 -20.41
CA ILE A 128 5.93 4.97 -20.07
C ILE A 128 5.64 5.96 -21.22
N GLY A 129 5.77 5.53 -22.48
CA GLY A 129 5.43 6.37 -23.65
C GLY A 129 3.94 6.69 -23.82
N ALA A 130 3.05 6.03 -23.08
CA ALA A 130 1.60 6.28 -23.05
C ALA A 130 1.19 7.27 -21.95
N VAL A 131 2.13 7.83 -21.19
CA VAL A 131 1.84 8.83 -20.16
C VAL A 131 0.97 9.95 -20.74
N GLY A 132 -0.20 10.14 -20.14
CA GLY A 132 -1.16 11.16 -20.55
C GLY A 132 -2.17 10.74 -21.63
N GLU A 133 -2.14 9.48 -22.11
CA GLU A 133 -3.06 8.97 -23.13
C GLU A 133 -4.53 8.95 -22.65
N VAL A 134 -4.76 8.76 -21.34
CA VAL A 134 -6.11 8.67 -20.77
C VAL A 134 -6.60 10.00 -20.22
N ASN A 135 -5.87 10.59 -19.26
CA ASN A 135 -6.21 11.86 -18.58
C ASN A 135 -7.70 11.95 -18.19
N ARG A 136 -8.09 11.19 -17.16
CA ARG A 136 -9.47 11.17 -16.65
C ARG A 136 -9.51 11.30 -15.12
N PHE A 137 -10.56 11.94 -14.62
CA PHE A 137 -10.87 11.93 -13.21
C PHE A 137 -11.38 10.56 -12.80
N ALA A 138 -11.01 10.16 -11.58
CA ALA A 138 -11.48 8.95 -10.96
C ALA A 138 -11.57 9.13 -9.46
N VAL A 139 -12.10 8.13 -8.78
CA VAL A 139 -12.16 8.04 -7.32
C VAL A 139 -11.89 6.61 -6.90
N SER A 140 -11.17 6.41 -5.80
CA SER A 140 -11.00 5.08 -5.19
C SER A 140 -12.32 4.56 -4.60
N VAL A 141 -12.72 3.34 -4.98
CA VAL A 141 -13.97 2.72 -4.47
C VAL A 141 -13.75 1.95 -3.15
N ARG A 142 -12.50 1.61 -2.83
CA ARG A 142 -12.07 0.90 -1.63
C ARG A 142 -10.63 1.23 -1.28
N GLN A 143 -10.16 0.76 -0.13
CA GLN A 143 -8.74 0.87 0.22
C GLN A 143 -7.88 0.15 -0.81
N SER A 144 -6.83 0.81 -1.29
CA SER A 144 -5.89 0.28 -2.28
C SER A 144 -4.46 0.76 -2.01
N SER A 145 -3.52 0.44 -2.90
CA SER A 145 -2.13 0.88 -2.84
C SER A 145 -1.75 1.61 -4.11
N LEU A 146 -0.94 2.66 -3.98
CA LEU A 146 -0.10 3.20 -5.04
C LEU A 146 1.23 2.44 -5.01
N ARG A 147 1.59 1.85 -6.15
CA ARG A 147 2.84 1.11 -6.32
C ARG A 147 3.75 1.77 -7.33
N LEU A 148 5.07 1.63 -7.14
CA LEU A 148 6.04 2.25 -8.06
C LEU A 148 6.17 1.51 -9.39
N MET A 149 5.92 0.20 -9.41
CA MET A 149 5.82 -0.62 -10.63
C MET A 149 4.42 -1.27 -10.70
N PRO A 150 3.95 -1.65 -11.90
CA PRO A 150 2.63 -2.23 -12.10
C PRO A 150 2.60 -3.71 -11.71
N THR A 151 2.92 -4.04 -10.45
CA THR A 151 2.91 -5.41 -9.90
C THR A 151 2.56 -5.39 -8.41
N ASP A 152 1.95 -6.46 -7.91
CA ASP A 152 1.74 -6.68 -6.48
C ASP A 152 2.95 -7.37 -5.81
N GLU A 153 3.89 -7.86 -6.62
CA GLU A 153 5.12 -8.46 -6.12
C GLU A 153 6.00 -7.40 -5.45
N PRO A 154 6.63 -7.72 -4.31
CA PRO A 154 7.49 -6.79 -3.61
C PRO A 154 8.87 -6.70 -4.27
N VAL A 155 9.54 -5.59 -4.00
CA VAL A 155 10.99 -5.44 -4.17
C VAL A 155 11.61 -5.12 -2.84
N PHE A 156 12.56 -5.96 -2.43
CA PHE A 156 13.42 -5.71 -1.29
C PHE A 156 14.84 -5.43 -1.75
N PHE A 157 15.65 -4.75 -0.94
CA PHE A 157 17.10 -4.95 -1.02
C PHE A 157 17.51 -6.18 -0.19
N SER A 158 18.81 -6.45 -0.16
CA SER A 158 19.40 -7.66 0.45
C SER A 158 18.89 -7.89 1.87
N PRO A 159 18.22 -9.02 2.18
CA PRO A 159 17.69 -9.31 3.51
C PRO A 159 18.79 -9.48 4.58
N ASP A 160 20.03 -9.69 4.15
CA ASP A 160 21.20 -9.79 5.04
C ASP A 160 21.61 -8.44 5.67
N LEU A 161 21.05 -7.32 5.19
CA LEU A 161 21.37 -5.99 5.70
C LEU A 161 20.32 -5.55 6.75
N PRO A 162 20.73 -5.03 7.92
CA PRO A 162 19.79 -4.49 8.89
C PRO A 162 18.97 -3.33 8.31
N GLY A 163 17.64 -3.40 8.48
CA GLY A 163 16.72 -2.39 7.93
C GLY A 163 16.35 -2.60 6.46
N GLU A 164 16.83 -3.69 5.85
CA GLU A 164 16.48 -4.13 4.50
C GLU A 164 15.68 -5.44 4.55
N GLY A 165 15.20 -5.91 3.41
CA GLY A 165 14.34 -7.09 3.36
C GLY A 165 12.92 -6.81 3.84
N PHE A 166 12.18 -7.86 4.17
CA PHE A 166 10.84 -7.72 4.76
C PHE A 166 10.90 -6.96 6.10
N PRO A 167 9.99 -6.01 6.38
CA PRO A 167 8.78 -5.65 5.63
C PRO A 167 8.94 -4.45 4.66
N PHE A 168 10.17 -4.04 4.34
CA PHE A 168 10.45 -2.83 3.57
C PHE A 168 10.31 -3.06 2.05
N ASP A 169 9.08 -3.32 1.60
CA ASP A 169 8.78 -3.38 0.16
C ASP A 169 8.93 -1.99 -0.48
N TYR A 170 10.00 -1.82 -1.24
CA TYR A 170 10.36 -0.57 -1.90
C TYR A 170 9.39 -0.13 -2.99
N LEU A 171 8.54 -1.03 -3.49
CA LEU A 171 7.50 -0.66 -4.46
C LEU A 171 6.22 -0.18 -3.79
N GLN A 172 6.05 -0.37 -2.48
CA GLN A 172 4.89 0.17 -1.75
C GLN A 172 5.09 1.66 -1.51
N ASN A 173 4.49 2.50 -2.36
CA ASN A 173 4.64 3.95 -2.24
C ASN A 173 3.71 4.53 -1.18
N SER A 174 2.41 4.30 -1.32
CA SER A 174 1.42 4.82 -0.38
C SER A 174 0.13 4.01 -0.41
N LEU A 175 -0.66 4.13 0.65
CA LEU A 175 -2.00 3.56 0.74
C LEU A 175 -3.02 4.62 0.34
N VAL A 176 -4.06 4.20 -0.38
CA VAL A 176 -5.16 5.05 -0.82
C VAL A 176 -6.41 4.70 -0.03
N HIS A 177 -7.03 5.69 0.59
CA HIS A 177 -8.31 5.54 1.28
C HIS A 177 -9.45 5.45 0.27
N PRO A 178 -10.58 4.78 0.58
CA PRO A 178 -11.79 4.92 -0.23
C PRO A 178 -12.25 6.38 -0.29
N GLY A 179 -12.76 6.82 -1.44
CA GLY A 179 -13.24 8.19 -1.64
C GLY A 179 -12.16 9.21 -2.02
N GLU A 180 -10.91 8.79 -2.17
CA GLU A 180 -9.82 9.67 -2.59
C GLU A 180 -10.03 10.09 -4.05
N PRO A 181 -10.01 11.40 -4.37
CA PRO A 181 -9.96 11.90 -5.73
C PRO A 181 -8.68 11.45 -6.43
N LEU A 182 -8.81 10.98 -7.67
CA LEU A 182 -7.72 10.46 -8.47
C LEU A 182 -7.70 11.14 -9.84
N PHE A 183 -6.51 11.28 -10.41
CA PHE A 183 -6.30 11.56 -11.82
C PHE A 183 -5.60 10.36 -12.48
N VAL A 184 -6.24 9.76 -13.47
CA VAL A 184 -5.73 8.62 -14.22
C VAL A 184 -4.96 9.12 -15.44
N SER A 185 -3.66 8.86 -15.46
CA SER A 185 -2.77 9.24 -16.56
C SER A 185 -2.89 8.29 -17.75
N HIS A 186 -2.68 7.00 -17.48
CA HIS A 186 -2.61 5.93 -18.48
C HIS A 186 -2.75 4.56 -17.81
N LEU A 187 -2.85 3.52 -18.63
CA LEU A 187 -3.00 2.13 -18.17
C LEU A 187 -1.74 1.31 -18.45
N SER A 188 -1.57 0.25 -17.67
CA SER A 188 -0.56 -0.78 -17.91
C SER A 188 -0.80 -1.52 -19.24
N GLU A 189 0.17 -2.30 -19.70
CA GLU A 189 0.08 -3.06 -20.95
C GLU A 189 -1.14 -4.01 -21.00
N ASP A 190 -1.46 -4.66 -19.89
CA ASP A 190 -2.63 -5.55 -19.75
C ASP A 190 -3.94 -4.82 -19.42
N GLY A 191 -3.89 -3.50 -19.18
CA GLY A 191 -5.04 -2.69 -18.79
C GLY A 191 -5.58 -2.97 -17.38
N LEU A 192 -4.89 -3.75 -16.55
CA LEU A 192 -5.37 -4.13 -15.21
C LEU A 192 -4.99 -3.10 -14.13
N ARG A 193 -4.01 -2.25 -14.40
CA ARG A 193 -3.55 -1.19 -13.50
C ARG A 193 -3.56 0.16 -14.19
N ALA A 194 -3.77 1.21 -13.41
CA ALA A 194 -3.75 2.59 -13.85
C ALA A 194 -2.66 3.35 -13.09
N TRP A 195 -1.90 4.21 -13.78
CA TRP A 195 -1.08 5.19 -13.10
C TRP A 195 -1.96 6.36 -12.63
N CYS A 196 -2.03 6.56 -11.33
CA CYS A 196 -2.91 7.50 -10.68
C CYS A 196 -2.12 8.54 -9.87
N ASP A 197 -2.57 9.79 -9.90
CA ASP A 197 -2.17 10.83 -8.95
C ASP A 197 -3.27 11.00 -7.90
N THR A 198 -2.90 10.94 -6.62
CA THR A 198 -3.69 11.46 -5.49
C THR A 198 -3.24 12.87 -5.15
N SER A 199 -3.85 13.46 -4.12
CA SER A 199 -3.40 14.75 -3.59
C SER A 199 -1.96 14.72 -3.03
N TYR A 200 -1.46 13.56 -2.60
CA TYR A 200 -0.19 13.41 -1.86
C TYR A 200 0.86 12.52 -2.52
N ALA A 201 0.49 11.63 -3.45
CA ALA A 201 1.43 10.71 -4.09
C ALA A 201 0.91 10.24 -5.45
N SER A 202 1.79 9.63 -6.23
CA SER A 202 1.46 9.02 -7.53
C SER A 202 1.91 7.57 -7.57
N GLY A 203 1.22 6.73 -8.35
CA GLY A 203 1.64 5.35 -8.55
C GLY A 203 0.61 4.49 -9.25
N TRP A 204 0.99 3.24 -9.50
CA TRP A 204 0.14 2.20 -10.05
C TRP A 204 -0.90 1.74 -9.03
N MET A 205 -2.16 1.77 -9.43
CA MET A 205 -3.30 1.29 -8.65
C MET A 205 -4.09 0.28 -9.48
N HIS A 206 -4.70 -0.71 -8.84
CA HIS A 206 -5.60 -1.65 -9.52
C HIS A 206 -6.78 -0.91 -10.16
N LEU A 207 -7.05 -1.17 -11.44
CA LEU A 207 -8.12 -0.49 -12.16
C LEU A 207 -9.49 -0.76 -11.53
N HIS A 208 -9.68 -1.94 -10.94
CA HIS A 208 -10.94 -2.35 -10.31
C HIS A 208 -11.14 -1.76 -8.90
N ASP A 209 -10.13 -1.06 -8.36
CA ASP A 209 -10.20 -0.32 -7.09
C ASP A 209 -10.56 1.16 -7.29
N LEU A 210 -10.82 1.58 -8.53
CA LEU A 210 -11.27 2.94 -8.86
C LEU A 210 -12.49 2.93 -9.78
N ALA A 211 -13.21 4.05 -9.76
CA ALA A 211 -14.31 4.37 -10.68
C ALA A 211 -14.00 5.69 -11.38
N LEU A 212 -14.22 5.77 -12.69
CA LEU A 212 -14.06 7.01 -13.45
C LEU A 212 -15.17 8.00 -13.07
N ALA A 213 -14.81 9.28 -13.01
CA ALA A 213 -15.72 10.38 -12.75
C ALA A 213 -15.69 11.34 -13.95
N ASP A 214 -16.86 11.81 -14.37
CA ASP A 214 -16.96 12.93 -15.31
C ASP A 214 -16.86 14.26 -14.57
N ALA A 215 -16.67 15.36 -15.32
CA ALA A 215 -16.53 16.69 -14.75
C ALA A 215 -17.75 17.09 -13.91
N LYS A 216 -18.96 16.75 -14.35
CA LYS A 216 -20.20 17.06 -13.62
C LYS A 216 -20.27 16.35 -12.27
N THR A 217 -19.85 15.08 -12.22
CA THR A 217 -19.78 14.30 -10.97
C THR A 217 -18.73 14.87 -10.04
N ALA A 218 -17.56 15.23 -10.58
CA ALA A 218 -16.48 15.84 -9.81
C ALA A 218 -16.92 17.19 -9.20
N GLU A 219 -17.52 18.08 -10.00
CA GLU A 219 -18.08 19.35 -9.55
C GLU A 219 -19.10 19.16 -8.43
N TYR A 220 -20.09 18.30 -8.63
CA TYR A 220 -21.11 18.00 -7.62
C TYR A 220 -20.51 17.48 -6.30
N TRP A 221 -19.52 16.60 -6.36
CA TRP A 221 -18.85 16.10 -5.16
C TRP A 221 -18.03 17.15 -4.44
N MET A 222 -17.36 18.04 -5.18
CA MET A 222 -16.55 19.11 -4.60
C MET A 222 -17.39 20.16 -3.86
N GLU A 223 -18.66 20.33 -4.23
CA GLU A 223 -19.61 21.24 -3.56
C GLU A 223 -20.07 20.74 -2.19
N LEU A 224 -20.06 19.42 -1.97
CA LEU A 224 -20.58 18.83 -0.73
C LEU A 224 -19.65 19.10 0.48
N PRO A 225 -20.20 19.14 1.71
CA PRO A 225 -19.39 19.07 2.90
C PRO A 225 -18.68 17.70 2.99
N LEU A 226 -17.56 17.62 3.69
CA LEU A 226 -16.83 16.36 3.91
C LEU A 226 -17.10 15.82 5.32
N ALA A 227 -17.28 14.50 5.42
CA ALA A 227 -17.25 13.75 6.68
C ALA A 227 -15.92 13.00 6.80
N ALA A 228 -15.33 13.03 7.99
CA ALA A 228 -14.12 12.28 8.31
C ALA A 228 -14.47 11.04 9.14
N VAL A 229 -13.90 9.89 8.75
CA VAL A 229 -13.89 8.70 9.59
C VAL A 229 -12.86 8.89 10.71
N VAL A 230 -13.28 8.68 11.95
CA VAL A 230 -12.47 8.91 13.16
C VAL A 230 -12.13 7.64 13.93
N SER A 231 -12.55 6.48 13.41
CA SER A 231 -12.32 5.17 14.00
C SER A 231 -11.67 4.22 13.01
N GLU A 232 -10.77 3.41 13.52
CA GLU A 232 -10.21 2.29 12.79
C GLU A 232 -11.29 1.26 12.45
N ASN A 233 -11.11 0.58 11.32
CA ASN A 233 -11.90 -0.58 10.94
C ASN A 233 -13.42 -0.36 10.76
N THR A 234 -13.86 0.86 10.46
CA THR A 234 -15.27 1.23 10.26
C THR A 234 -15.84 0.59 8.99
N VAL A 235 -16.94 -0.16 9.08
CA VAL A 235 -17.56 -0.84 7.93
C VAL A 235 -18.66 0.03 7.32
N PHE A 236 -18.51 0.37 6.05
CA PHE A 236 -19.52 1.07 5.26
C PHE A 236 -20.45 0.07 4.57
N ARG A 237 -21.75 0.34 4.61
CA ARG A 237 -22.81 -0.54 4.11
C ARG A 237 -23.79 0.20 3.21
N TRP A 238 -24.41 -0.54 2.30
CA TRP A 238 -25.59 -0.13 1.55
C TRP A 238 -26.69 -1.18 1.74
N GLY A 239 -27.71 -0.83 2.51
CA GLY A 239 -28.64 -1.83 3.06
C GLY A 239 -27.88 -2.89 3.86
N GLU A 240 -28.13 -4.16 3.57
CA GLU A 240 -27.44 -5.30 4.20
C GLU A 240 -26.05 -5.58 3.62
N MET A 241 -25.70 -4.97 2.48
CA MET A 241 -24.44 -5.23 1.79
C MET A 241 -23.30 -4.43 2.40
N SER A 242 -22.22 -5.12 2.79
CA SER A 242 -20.97 -4.46 3.17
C SER A 242 -20.19 -4.08 1.93
N LEU A 243 -19.77 -2.81 1.84
CA LEU A 243 -19.06 -2.26 0.69
C LEU A 243 -17.54 -2.33 0.91
N PHE A 244 -17.06 -1.68 1.95
CA PHE A 244 -15.64 -1.67 2.33
C PHE A 244 -15.45 -1.31 3.80
N ARG A 245 -14.20 -1.46 4.25
CA ARG A 245 -13.73 -0.98 5.54
C ARG A 245 -12.92 0.30 5.33
N ALA A 246 -13.19 1.31 6.13
CA ALA A 246 -12.45 2.57 6.18
C ALA A 246 -11.75 2.71 7.53
N LYS A 247 -10.68 3.49 7.55
CA LYS A 247 -9.88 3.79 8.75
C LYS A 247 -9.89 5.28 9.05
N ALA A 248 -9.30 5.67 10.18
CA ALA A 248 -9.19 7.08 10.51
C ALA A 248 -8.49 7.85 9.38
N GLY A 249 -9.02 9.01 9.01
CA GLY A 249 -8.52 9.84 7.91
C GLY A 249 -9.22 9.64 6.57
N THR A 250 -10.09 8.65 6.40
CA THR A 250 -10.98 8.58 5.22
C THR A 250 -11.92 9.78 5.19
N LEU A 251 -12.00 10.46 4.05
CA LEU A 251 -12.90 11.59 3.78
C LEU A 251 -13.94 11.19 2.73
N LEU A 252 -15.21 11.44 3.02
CA LEU A 252 -16.32 11.16 2.09
C LEU A 252 -17.29 12.34 2.03
N PRO A 253 -17.91 12.64 0.87
CA PRO A 253 -18.93 13.67 0.77
C PRO A 253 -20.12 13.38 1.67
N LEU A 254 -20.48 14.31 2.55
CA LEU A 254 -21.59 14.23 3.47
C LEU A 254 -22.88 14.72 2.78
N VAL A 255 -23.87 13.84 2.70
CA VAL A 255 -25.20 14.14 2.12
C VAL A 255 -26.13 14.70 3.16
N SER A 256 -26.17 14.09 4.34
CA SER A 256 -27.02 14.55 5.44
C SER A 256 -26.45 14.13 6.79
N ARG A 257 -26.55 15.04 7.76
CA ARG A 257 -26.20 14.78 9.16
C ARG A 257 -27.46 14.38 9.93
N GLY A 258 -27.48 13.17 10.46
CA GLY A 258 -28.51 12.71 11.40
C GLY A 258 -28.05 12.80 12.85
N ILE A 259 -28.95 12.47 13.77
CA ILE A 259 -28.65 12.43 15.22
C ILE A 259 -27.81 11.19 15.56
N THR A 260 -28.16 10.05 14.97
CA THR A 260 -27.48 8.75 15.20
C THR A 260 -26.58 8.34 14.03
N GLU A 261 -26.90 8.78 12.81
CA GLU A 261 -26.24 8.32 11.60
C GLU A 261 -25.99 9.47 10.63
N ASN A 262 -24.81 9.46 9.99
CA ASN A 262 -24.46 10.34 8.89
C ASN A 262 -24.61 9.59 7.58
N ARG A 263 -25.20 10.23 6.56
CA ARG A 263 -25.28 9.67 5.21
C ARG A 263 -24.20 10.31 4.36
N VAL A 264 -23.40 9.50 3.70
CA VAL A 264 -22.32 9.94 2.80
C VAL A 264 -22.53 9.41 1.40
N LEU A 265 -21.90 10.03 0.40
CA LEU A 265 -21.77 9.45 -0.93
C LEU A 265 -20.63 8.45 -0.93
N ILE A 266 -20.89 7.30 -1.54
CA ILE A 266 -19.93 6.22 -1.64
C ILE A 266 -19.65 5.99 -3.13
N PRO A 267 -18.38 6.06 -3.57
CA PRO A 267 -18.01 5.61 -4.90
C PRO A 267 -18.28 4.11 -5.06
N PHE A 268 -18.93 3.73 -6.16
CA PHE A 268 -19.21 2.34 -6.49
C PHE A 268 -18.92 2.10 -7.98
N ARG A 269 -18.60 0.85 -8.32
CA ARG A 269 -18.37 0.38 -9.68
C ARG A 269 -19.35 -0.73 -10.04
#